data_AF-A0A7Y6GLH7-F1
#
_entry.id   AF-A0A7Y6GLH7-F1
#
_cell.length_a   1.000
_cell.length_b   1.000
_cell.length_c   1.000
_cell.angle_alpha   90.00
_cell.angle_beta   90.00
_cell.angle_gamma   90.00
#
_symmetry.space_group_name_H-M   'P 1'
#
loop_
_entity.id
_entity.type
_entity.pdbx_description
1 polymer ?
#
loop_
_entity_poly.entity_id
_entity_poly.type
_entity_poly.pdbx_seq_one_letter_code
_entity_poly.pdbx_strand_id
1 'polypeptide(L)'
;MTSTDRHDVTTATTGLPWHGDATTEDLAAALERAAQLGAQLRAVSHSRAAREAEYREVIALSRWLVAAGQAMVEDITDPARMDRFPLETPAG
;
A
#
# COMPACT_ATOMS: atom_id res chain seq x y z
N MET A 1 2.39 22.69 -16.77
CA MET A 1 1.67 22.56 -15.48
C MET A 1 0.56 21.55 -15.65
N THR A 2 0.81 20.28 -15.33
CA THR A 2 -0.23 19.24 -15.24
C THR A 2 -0.38 18.91 -13.77
N SER A 3 -1.27 19.66 -13.12
CA SER A 3 -1.80 19.35 -11.80
C SER A 3 -2.75 18.17 -12.00
N THR A 4 -2.23 16.95 -11.91
CA THR A 4 -3.09 15.76 -11.89
C THR A 4 -3.72 15.71 -10.52
N ASP A 5 -5.02 16.02 -10.48
CA ASP A 5 -5.92 15.92 -9.34
C ASP A 5 -5.59 14.71 -8.47
N ARG A 6 -5.03 14.99 -7.28
CA ARG A 6 -4.57 14.00 -6.30
C ARG A 6 -5.68 13.65 -5.32
N HIS A 7 -6.91 13.55 -5.81
CA HIS A 7 -8.09 13.28 -5.02
C HIS A 7 -8.94 12.21 -5.68
N ASP A 8 -8.96 11.05 -5.04
CA ASP A 8 -10.17 10.41 -4.50
C ASP A 8 -10.19 8.90 -4.73
N VAL A 9 -9.89 8.11 -3.68
CA VAL A 9 -10.46 6.77 -3.48
C VAL A 9 -10.65 6.52 -1.98
N THR A 10 -11.71 7.11 -1.43
CA THR A 10 -12.65 6.49 -0.46
C THR A 10 -12.09 5.73 0.77
N THR A 11 -11.98 6.46 1.89
CA THR A 11 -12.47 6.09 3.26
C THR A 11 -12.04 4.81 3.99
N ALA A 12 -11.01 4.06 3.57
CA ALA A 12 -10.52 2.90 4.34
C ALA A 12 -8.99 2.82 4.51
N THR A 13 -8.27 3.84 4.04
CA THR A 13 -6.81 4.00 4.10
C THR A 13 -6.41 5.19 4.97
N THR A 14 -7.08 5.39 6.11
CA THR A 14 -6.69 6.44 7.06
C THR A 14 -5.29 6.16 7.60
N GLY A 15 -4.27 6.72 6.94
CA GLY A 15 -2.87 6.61 7.33
C GLY A 15 -1.93 5.99 6.29
N LEU A 16 -2.43 5.39 5.20
CA LEU A 16 -1.54 4.87 4.16
C LEU A 16 -1.15 5.96 3.16
N PRO A 17 0.14 6.04 2.77
CA PRO A 17 0.60 7.01 1.79
C PRO A 17 0.01 6.72 0.42
N TRP A 18 0.20 7.65 -0.52
CA TRP A 18 -0.11 7.36 -1.92
C TRP A 18 0.76 6.19 -2.40
N HIS A 19 0.19 5.25 -3.15
CA HIS A 19 0.82 3.96 -3.42
C HIS A 19 2.17 4.04 -4.15
N GLY A 20 2.40 5.06 -4.98
CA GLY A 20 3.71 5.26 -5.63
C GLY A 20 4.73 6.05 -4.81
N ASP A 21 4.35 6.50 -3.61
CA ASP A 21 5.28 7.02 -2.60
C ASP A 21 5.49 5.97 -1.47
N ALA A 22 4.98 4.75 -1.64
CA ALA A 22 5.03 3.72 -0.62
C ALA A 22 6.46 3.20 -0.43
N THR A 23 6.87 3.05 0.83
CA THR A 23 8.13 2.41 1.21
C THR A 23 7.92 0.92 1.50
N THR A 24 9.01 0.17 1.63
CA THR A 24 8.95 -1.23 2.10
C THR A 24 8.35 -1.34 3.50
N GLU A 25 8.54 -0.33 4.35
CA GLU A 25 7.95 -0.26 5.69
C GLU A 25 6.43 -0.08 5.63
N ASP A 26 5.93 0.77 4.73
CA ASP A 26 4.49 0.97 4.52
C ASP A 26 3.80 -0.32 4.04
N LEU A 27 4.47 -1.07 3.14
CA LEU A 27 4.00 -2.38 2.70
C LEU A 27 3.92 -3.39 3.84
N ALA A 28 4.95 -3.44 4.70
CA ALA A 28 4.96 -4.32 5.86
C ALA A 28 3.80 -3.99 6.81
N ALA A 29 3.59 -2.70 7.12
CA ALA A 29 2.49 -2.24 7.96
C ALA A 29 1.11 -2.57 7.35
N ALA A 30 0.94 -2.39 6.04
CA ALA A 30 -0.30 -2.72 5.34
C ALA A 30 -0.60 -4.22 5.35
N LEU A 31 0.43 -5.07 5.18
CA LEU A 31 0.30 -6.53 5.27
C LEU A 31 -0.06 -6.98 6.69
N GLU A 32 0.58 -6.40 7.71
CA GLU A 32 0.30 -6.71 9.11
C GLU A 32 -1.14 -6.33 9.49
N ARG A 33 -1.62 -5.17 9.01
CA ARG A 33 -3.01 -4.75 9.18
C ARG A 33 -3.99 -5.70 8.49
N ALA A 34 -3.70 -6.14 7.26
CA ALA A 34 -4.53 -7.11 6.55
C ALA A 34 -4.61 -8.45 7.29
N ALA A 35 -3.50 -8.92 7.87
CA ALA A 35 -3.47 -10.13 8.69
C ALA A 35 -4.32 -9.99 9.96
N GLN A 36 -4.25 -8.84 10.64
CA GLN A 36 -5.09 -8.54 11.81
C GLN A 36 -6.59 -8.55 11.46
N LEU A 37 -6.98 -7.88 10.37
CA LEU A 37 -8.38 -7.87 9.91
C LEU A 37 -8.86 -9.28 9.56
N GLY A 38 -8.01 -10.09 8.91
CA GLY A 38 -8.31 -11.49 8.63
C GLY A 38 -8.46 -12.36 9.89
N ALA A 39 -7.78 -12.02 10.99
CA ALA A 39 -7.99 -12.67 12.29
C ALA A 39 -9.31 -12.22 12.95
N GLN A 40 -9.62 -10.92 12.88
CA GLN A 40 -10.87 -10.35 13.41
C GLN A 40 -12.11 -10.91 12.71
N LEU A 41 -12.08 -11.01 11.37
CA LEU A 41 -13.16 -11.60 10.58
C LEU A 41 -13.45 -13.07 10.92
N ARG A 42 -12.44 -13.80 11.43
CA ARG A 42 -12.58 -15.19 11.89
C ARG A 42 -13.12 -15.31 13.31
N ALA A 43 -13.18 -14.22 14.08
CA ALA A 43 -13.72 -14.23 15.42
C ALA A 43 -15.25 -14.37 15.40
N VAL A 44 -15.78 -15.24 16.26
CA VAL A 44 -17.21 -15.65 16.29
C VAL A 44 -18.14 -14.52 16.77
N SER A 45 -17.62 -13.49 17.44
CA SER A 45 -18.40 -12.48 18.15
C SER A 45 -18.70 -11.19 17.37
N HIS A 46 -18.49 -11.15 16.05
CA HIS A 46 -18.67 -9.91 15.29
C HIS A 46 -20.10 -9.70 14.79
N SER A 47 -20.66 -8.52 15.07
CA SER A 47 -21.90 -8.06 14.47
C SER A 47 -21.77 -8.03 12.93
N ARG A 48 -22.89 -8.14 12.22
CA ARG A 48 -22.88 -8.05 10.74
C ARG A 48 -22.27 -6.74 10.24
N ALA A 49 -22.57 -5.63 10.92
CA ALA A 49 -22.06 -4.31 10.57
C ALA A 49 -20.53 -4.22 10.76
N ALA A 50 -19.98 -4.80 11.83
CA ALA A 50 -18.53 -4.86 12.06
C ALA A 50 -17.82 -5.66 10.97
N ARG A 51 -18.35 -6.84 10.61
CA ARG A 51 -17.81 -7.65 9.51
C ARG A 51 -17.84 -6.89 8.18
N GLU A 52 -18.92 -6.19 7.89
CA GLU A 52 -19.03 -5.43 6.64
C GLU A 52 -18.00 -4.29 6.58
N ALA A 53 -17.76 -3.58 7.69
CA ALA A 53 -16.71 -2.58 7.78
C ALA A 53 -15.31 -3.18 7.57
N GLU A 54 -15.00 -4.29 8.26
CA GLU A 54 -13.73 -5.02 8.14
C GLU A 54 -13.50 -5.54 6.71
N TYR A 55 -14.53 -6.09 6.05
CA TYR A 55 -14.41 -6.51 4.65
C TYR A 55 -14.12 -5.35 3.71
N ARG A 56 -14.75 -4.18 3.90
CA ARG A 56 -14.44 -2.99 3.10
C ARG A 56 -13.00 -2.52 3.32
N GLU A 57 -12.51 -2.59 4.56
CA GLU A 57 -11.13 -2.25 4.89
C GLU A 57 -10.14 -3.21 4.23
N VAL A 58 -10.38 -4.52 4.30
CA VAL A 58 -9.57 -5.54 3.60
C VAL A 58 -9.55 -5.30 2.09
N ILE A 59 -10.68 -4.97 1.48
CA ILE A 59 -10.76 -4.68 0.04
C ILE A 59 -9.92 -3.45 -0.32
N ALA A 60 -10.01 -2.38 0.47
CA ALA A 60 -9.24 -1.17 0.24
C ALA A 60 -7.73 -1.40 0.40
N LEU A 61 -7.32 -2.08 1.48
CA LEU A 61 -5.93 -2.48 1.71
C LEU A 61 -5.39 -3.35 0.58
N SER A 62 -6.17 -4.32 0.12
CA SER A 62 -5.76 -5.22 -0.98
C SER A 62 -5.54 -4.44 -2.29
N ARG A 63 -6.41 -3.47 -2.60
CA ARG A 63 -6.25 -2.60 -3.77
C ARG A 63 -5.01 -1.72 -3.65
N TRP A 64 -4.77 -1.16 -2.47
CA TRP A 64 -3.59 -0.35 -2.21
C TRP A 64 -2.30 -1.16 -2.34
N LEU A 65 -2.24 -2.38 -1.78
CA LEU A 65 -1.08 -3.26 -1.86
C LEU A 65 -0.72 -3.63 -3.31
N VAL A 66 -1.74 -3.90 -4.16
CA VAL A 66 -1.52 -4.17 -5.58
C VAL A 66 -0.93 -2.94 -6.28
N ALA A 67 -1.50 -1.75 -6.06
CA ALA A 67 -1.03 -0.53 -6.68
C ALA A 67 0.39 -0.15 -6.20
N ALA A 68 0.69 -0.35 -4.92
CA ALA A 68 2.01 -0.08 -4.35
C ALA A 68 3.05 -1.06 -4.90
N GLY A 69 2.73 -2.34 -4.96
CA GLY A 69 3.59 -3.35 -5.57
C GLY A 69 3.88 -3.07 -7.05
N GLN A 70 2.88 -2.63 -7.81
CA GLN A 70 3.06 -2.22 -9.20
C GLN A 70 3.99 -1.01 -9.32
N ALA A 71 3.77 0.04 -8.51
CA ALA A 71 4.63 1.22 -8.52
C ALA A 71 6.09 0.89 -8.17
N MET A 72 6.32 -0.02 -7.21
CA MET A 72 7.67 -0.49 -6.90
C MET A 72 8.31 -1.28 -8.03
N VAL A 73 7.55 -2.13 -8.72
CA VAL A 73 8.06 -2.84 -9.90
C VAL A 73 8.43 -1.83 -10.99
N GLU A 74 7.58 -0.84 -11.25
CA GLU A 74 7.87 0.24 -12.21
C GLU A 74 9.15 1.00 -11.82
N ASP A 75 9.33 1.34 -10.54
CA ASP A 75 10.54 2.01 -10.05
C ASP A 75 11.82 1.20 -10.23
N ILE A 76 11.76 -0.12 -9.97
CA ILE A 76 12.92 -1.00 -10.06
C ILE A 76 13.22 -1.41 -11.50
N THR A 77 12.20 -1.43 -12.37
CA THR A 77 12.35 -1.85 -13.78
C THR A 77 12.57 -0.70 -14.74
N ASP A 78 12.32 0.56 -14.35
CA ASP A 78 12.62 1.75 -15.14
C ASP A 78 14.13 2.07 -15.09
N PRO A 79 14.88 1.81 -16.19
CA PRO A 79 16.32 2.06 -16.22
C PRO A 79 16.66 3.54 -15.98
N ALA A 80 15.77 4.46 -16.38
CA ALA A 80 15.98 5.89 -16.20
C ALA A 80 15.84 6.34 -14.73
N ARG A 81 15.18 5.54 -13.89
CA ARG A 81 15.11 5.75 -12.43
C ARG A 81 16.24 5.02 -11.70
N MET A 82 16.65 3.85 -12.17
CA MET A 82 17.81 3.13 -11.64
C MET A 82 19.12 3.94 -11.74
N ASP A 83 19.35 4.62 -12.88
CA ASP A 83 20.54 5.49 -13.08
C ASP A 83 20.60 6.69 -12.11
N ARG A 84 19.50 7.00 -11.42
CA ARG A 84 19.41 8.09 -10.44
C ARG A 84 19.91 7.68 -9.05
N PHE A 85 20.11 6.38 -8.82
CA PHE A 85 20.80 5.84 -7.65
C PHE A 85 22.20 5.39 -8.08
N PRO A 86 23.18 6.30 -8.18
CA PRO A 86 24.54 5.89 -8.45
C PRO A 86 24.96 4.94 -7.33
N LEU A 87 25.32 3.71 -7.71
CA LEU A 87 26.07 2.83 -6.83
C LEU A 87 27.34 3.60 -6.47
N GLU A 88 27.41 4.12 -5.24
CA GLU A 88 28.66 4.65 -4.70
C GLU A 88 29.69 3.54 -4.86
N THR A 89 30.55 3.67 -5.86
CA THR A 89 31.66 2.74 -6.04
C THR A 89 32.59 3.05 -4.88
N PRO A 90 32.79 2.14 -3.91
CA PRO A 90 33.72 2.41 -2.83
C PRO A 90 35.09 2.66 -3.48
N ALA A 91 35.65 3.85 -3.25
CA ALA A 91 36.98 4.19 -3.73
C ALA A 91 37.98 3.26 -3.03
N GLY A 92 38.47 2.26 -3.76
CA GLY A 92 39.47 1.29 -3.31
C GLY A 92 40.31 0.82 -4.49
#